data_AF-A0AAU6RDC5-F1
#
_entry.id   AF-A0AAU6RDC5-F1
#
_cell.length_a   1.000
_cell.length_b   1.000
_cell.length_c   1.000
_cell.angle_alpha   90.00
_cell.angle_beta   90.00
_cell.angle_gamma   90.00
#
_symmetry.space_group_name_H-M   'P 1'
#
loop_
_entity.id
_entity.type
_entity.pdbx_description
1 polymer ?
#
loop_
_entity_poly.entity_id
_entity_poly.type
_entity_poly.pdbx_seq_one_letter_code
_entity_poly.pdbx_strand_id
1 'polypeptide(L)'
;MKTIEKEIAEVELKKFFSLLDSEQEYYMPRCVVDKVWHEKLKDEEEYKKFCMNYSKSYVKHEENKGKGDIPWVSKYENKFGKLAPVWFTNEEGDLLNDTYERYIKEGEIHLEWDCVPIMTTD
;
A
#
# COMPACT_ATOMS: atom_id res chain seq x y z
N MET A 1 -10.52 -0.79 13.54
CA MET A 1 -9.10 -1.20 13.45
C MET A 1 -8.44 -0.98 14.79
N LYS A 2 -7.69 -1.96 15.30
CA LYS A 2 -6.95 -1.86 16.56
C LYS A 2 -5.78 -0.89 16.39
N THR A 3 -5.33 -0.27 17.48
CA THR A 3 -4.23 0.72 17.45
C THR A 3 -2.95 0.15 16.83
N ILE A 4 -2.56 -1.07 17.21
CA ILE A 4 -1.36 -1.74 16.69
C ILE A 4 -1.46 -2.00 15.18
N GLU A 5 -2.63 -2.43 14.68
CA GLU A 5 -2.86 -2.65 13.25
C GLU A 5 -2.70 -1.34 12.47
N LYS A 6 -3.19 -0.23 13.01
CA LYS A 6 -3.04 1.10 12.42
C LYS A 6 -1.58 1.54 12.34
N GLU A 7 -0.83 1.36 13.43
CA GLU A 7 0.60 1.71 13.49
C GLU A 7 1.41 0.91 12.48
N ILE A 8 1.16 -0.40 12.38
CA ILE A 8 1.80 -1.27 11.38
C ILE A 8 1.40 -0.82 9.96
N ALA A 9 0.11 -0.59 9.71
CA ALA A 9 -0.37 -0.13 8.40
C ALA A 9 0.27 1.20 7.99
N GLU A 10 0.48 2.12 8.93
CA GLU A 10 1.18 3.38 8.65
C GLU A 10 2.67 3.14 8.31
N VAL A 11 3.34 2.22 9.00
CA VAL A 11 4.74 1.85 8.67
C VAL A 11 4.82 1.24 7.27
N GLU A 12 3.90 0.34 6.93
CA GLU A 12 3.83 -0.29 5.62
C GLU A 12 3.52 0.72 4.51
N LEU A 13 2.65 1.71 4.76
CA LEU A 13 2.39 2.82 3.84
C LEU A 13 3.66 3.64 3.57
N LYS A 14 4.45 3.95 4.61
CA LYS A 14 5.73 4.67 4.46
C LYS A 14 6.71 3.90 3.59
N LYS A 15 6.80 2.58 3.81
CA LYS A 15 7.65 1.70 2.99
C LYS A 15 7.20 1.70 1.53
N PHE A 16 5.90 1.55 1.28
CA PHE A 16 5.31 1.61 -0.06
C PHE A 16 5.62 2.94 -0.76
N PHE A 17 5.40 4.07 -0.10
CA PHE A 17 5.72 5.40 -0.67
C PHE A 17 7.20 5.54 -1.03
N SER A 18 8.10 4.94 -0.25
CA SER A 18 9.53 4.94 -0.53
C SER A 18 9.98 4.04 -1.68
N LEU A 19 9.07 3.28 -2.27
CA LEU A 19 9.32 2.45 -3.45
C LEU A 19 8.90 3.14 -4.75
N LEU A 20 8.00 4.12 -4.68
CA LEU A 20 7.40 4.73 -5.87
C LEU A 20 8.49 5.31 -6.79
N ASP A 21 8.36 4.97 -8.07
CA ASP A 21 9.15 5.51 -9.18
C ASP A 21 8.38 5.38 -10.49
N SER A 22 9.03 5.71 -11.61
CA SER A 22 8.44 5.65 -12.95
C SER A 22 8.70 4.34 -13.69
N GLU A 23 9.25 3.31 -13.04
CA GLU A 23 9.72 2.09 -13.72
C GLU A 23 8.64 1.01 -13.85
N GLN A 24 7.56 1.10 -13.07
CA GLN A 24 6.49 0.11 -13.04
C GLN A 24 5.17 0.70 -12.56
N GLU A 25 4.10 -0.08 -12.67
CA GLU A 25 2.81 0.26 -12.10
C GLU A 25 2.75 -0.03 -10.60
N TYR A 26 2.06 0.84 -9.88
CA TYR A 26 1.81 0.70 -8.46
C TYR A 26 0.30 0.63 -8.23
N TYR A 27 -0.19 -0.51 -7.77
CA TYR A 27 -1.60 -0.71 -7.39
C TYR A 27 -1.70 -0.75 -5.88
N MET A 28 -2.57 0.05 -5.28
CA MET A 28 -2.76 0.02 -3.83
C MET A 28 -3.78 -1.07 -3.45
N PRO A 29 -3.38 -2.16 -2.79
CA PRO A 29 -4.32 -3.20 -2.42
C PRO A 29 -5.39 -2.63 -1.49
N ARG A 30 -6.64 -3.01 -1.74
CA ARG A 30 -7.79 -2.62 -0.93
C ARG A 30 -7.72 -3.31 0.44
N CYS A 31 -7.10 -2.64 1.39
CA CYS A 31 -6.77 -3.18 2.70
C CYS A 31 -6.69 -2.07 3.76
N VAL A 32 -6.32 -2.42 4.99
CA VAL A 32 -6.14 -1.41 6.05
C VAL A 32 -5.03 -0.38 5.75
N VAL A 33 -4.04 -0.71 4.91
CA VAL A 33 -3.00 0.25 4.49
C VAL A 33 -3.60 1.35 3.61
N ASP A 34 -4.46 0.96 2.66
CA ASP A 34 -5.23 1.89 1.83
C ASP A 34 -6.13 2.80 2.69
N LYS A 35 -6.84 2.22 3.67
CA LYS A 35 -7.64 2.99 4.63
C LYS A 35 -6.82 4.05 5.38
N VAL A 36 -5.59 3.71 5.79
CA VAL A 36 -4.67 4.68 6.43
C VAL A 36 -4.26 5.77 5.43
N TRP A 37 -4.07 5.42 4.16
CA TRP A 37 -3.79 6.40 3.13
C TRP A 37 -4.95 7.39 2.95
N HIS A 38 -6.19 6.91 2.81
CA HIS A 38 -7.38 7.78 2.74
C HIS A 38 -7.57 8.66 3.98
N GLU A 39 -7.24 8.16 5.17
CA GLU A 39 -7.25 8.98 6.38
C GLU A 39 -6.24 10.15 6.29
N LYS A 40 -5.03 9.90 5.77
CA LYS A 40 -4.02 10.95 5.59
C LYS A 40 -4.43 11.99 4.54
N LEU A 41 -5.13 11.57 3.47
CA LEU A 41 -5.63 12.50 2.44
C LEU A 41 -6.60 13.57 2.96
N LYS A 42 -7.20 13.38 4.14
CA LYS A 42 -8.11 14.35 4.76
C LYS A 42 -7.40 15.62 5.26
N ASP A 43 -6.08 15.57 5.45
CA ASP A 43 -5.25 16.71 5.83
C ASP A 43 -4.20 16.95 4.73
N GLU A 44 -4.48 17.93 3.86
CA GLU A 44 -3.65 18.20 2.69
C GLU A 44 -2.21 18.64 3.06
N GLU A 45 -2.04 19.40 4.14
CA GLU A 45 -0.73 19.90 4.54
C GLU A 45 0.13 18.78 5.11
N GLU A 46 -0.43 17.95 6.00
CA GLU A 46 0.26 16.78 6.54
C GLU A 46 0.51 15.73 5.45
N TYR A 47 -0.43 15.55 4.51
CA TYR A 47 -0.23 14.66 3.38
C TYR A 47 0.92 15.10 2.47
N LYS A 48 1.04 16.40 2.16
CA LYS A 48 2.17 16.93 1.40
C LYS A 48 3.50 16.67 2.11
N LYS A 49 3.59 16.91 3.42
CA LYS A 49 4.80 16.59 4.21
C LYS A 49 5.12 15.09 4.18
N PHE A 50 4.09 14.25 4.33
CA PHE A 50 4.23 12.79 4.26
C PHE A 50 4.82 12.35 2.91
N CYS A 51 4.24 12.83 1.80
CA CYS A 51 4.75 12.55 0.46
C CYS A 51 6.22 12.99 0.32
N MET A 52 6.56 14.23 0.67
CA MET A 52 7.94 14.71 0.55
C MET A 52 8.94 13.92 1.39
N ASN A 53 8.54 13.44 2.57
CA ASN A 53 9.40 12.64 3.44
C ASN A 53 9.65 11.23 2.92
N TYR A 54 8.67 10.60 2.27
CA TYR A 54 8.76 9.17 1.92
C TYR A 54 8.88 8.89 0.43
N SER A 55 8.24 9.66 -0.46
CA SER A 55 8.33 9.52 -1.92
C SER A 55 9.21 10.58 -2.59
N LYS A 56 9.68 11.61 -1.86
CA LYS A 56 10.48 12.75 -2.38
C LYS A 56 9.78 13.60 -3.44
N SER A 57 8.52 13.31 -3.72
CA SER A 57 7.64 14.04 -4.62
C SER A 57 6.22 13.94 -4.10
N TYR A 58 5.34 14.83 -4.56
CA TYR A 58 3.92 14.70 -4.29
C TYR A 58 3.36 13.45 -5.00
N VAL A 59 2.50 12.72 -4.30
CA VAL A 59 1.84 11.51 -4.83
C VAL A 59 0.35 11.81 -4.90
N LYS A 60 -0.16 11.96 -6.11
CA LYS A 60 -1.58 12.12 -6.35
C LYS A 60 -2.28 10.78 -6.13
N HIS A 61 -3.40 10.81 -5.40
CA HIS A 61 -4.30 9.67 -5.29
C HIS A 61 -5.29 9.71 -6.47
N GLU A 62 -5.46 8.58 -7.15
CA GLU A 62 -6.41 8.43 -8.26
C GLU A 62 -7.22 7.15 -8.13
N GLU A 63 -8.52 7.23 -8.41
CA GLU A 63 -9.39 6.05 -8.41
C GLU A 63 -9.08 5.16 -9.62
N ASN A 64 -8.84 3.88 -9.35
CA ASN A 64 -8.60 2.88 -10.36
C ASN A 64 -8.98 1.51 -9.79
N LYS A 65 -9.97 0.85 -10.39
CA LYS A 65 -10.47 -0.43 -9.88
C LYS A 65 -9.92 -1.59 -10.69
N GLY A 66 -9.38 -2.58 -10.01
CA GLY A 66 -8.86 -3.78 -10.64
C GLY A 66 -8.62 -4.90 -9.65
N LYS A 67 -8.23 -6.05 -10.20
CA LYS A 67 -7.77 -7.22 -9.45
C LYS A 67 -6.75 -7.96 -10.28
N GLY A 68 -5.76 -8.53 -9.63
CA GLY A 68 -4.60 -9.01 -10.36
C GLY A 68 -3.39 -9.22 -9.48
N ASP A 69 -2.29 -9.51 -10.17
CA ASP A 69 -0.97 -9.50 -9.59
C ASP A 69 -0.60 -8.08 -9.17
N ILE A 70 0.24 -7.97 -8.14
CA ILE A 70 0.69 -6.69 -7.61
C ILE A 70 2.17 -6.50 -7.98
N PRO A 71 2.50 -5.77 -9.06
CA PRO A 71 3.83 -5.79 -9.67
C PRO A 71 4.96 -5.35 -8.71
N TRP A 72 4.64 -4.42 -7.81
CA TRP A 72 5.62 -3.84 -6.89
C TRP A 72 6.03 -4.77 -5.75
N VAL A 73 5.37 -5.91 -5.55
CA VAL A 73 5.63 -6.81 -4.41
C VAL A 73 7.05 -7.36 -4.44
N SER A 74 7.55 -7.79 -5.60
CA SER A 74 8.94 -8.25 -5.73
C SER A 74 9.94 -7.18 -5.32
N LYS A 75 9.68 -5.92 -5.72
CA LYS A 75 10.52 -4.78 -5.35
C LYS A 75 10.45 -4.48 -3.84
N TYR A 76 9.26 -4.58 -3.26
CA TYR A 76 9.05 -4.43 -1.83
C TYR A 76 9.82 -5.51 -1.06
N GLU A 77 9.66 -6.77 -1.44
CA GLU A 77 10.29 -7.91 -0.76
C GLU A 77 11.81 -7.83 -0.79
N ASN A 78 12.39 -7.44 -1.94
CA ASN A 78 13.83 -7.26 -2.07
C ASN A 78 14.38 -6.19 -1.12
N LYS A 79 13.59 -5.17 -0.76
CA LYS A 79 14.01 -4.06 0.10
C LYS A 79 13.68 -4.27 1.58
N PHE A 80 12.53 -4.87 1.88
CA PHE A 80 11.95 -4.91 3.23
C PHE A 80 11.62 -6.31 3.75
N GLY A 81 11.73 -7.34 2.92
CA GLY A 81 11.26 -8.69 3.22
C GLY A 81 9.76 -8.88 2.97
N LYS A 82 9.22 -9.99 3.45
CA LYS A 82 7.83 -10.40 3.20
C LYS A 82 6.82 -9.35 3.66
N LEU A 83 5.72 -9.23 2.92
CA LEU A 83 4.58 -8.38 3.23
C LEU A 83 4.00 -8.75 4.60
N ALA A 84 3.73 -7.72 5.40
CA ALA A 84 3.03 -7.87 6.66
C ALA A 84 1.55 -8.24 6.45
N PRO A 85 0.89 -8.92 7.42
CA PRO A 85 -0.53 -9.30 7.32
C PRO A 85 -1.49 -8.16 7.03
N VAL A 86 -1.13 -6.91 7.36
CA VAL A 86 -1.96 -5.73 7.10
C VAL A 86 -2.24 -5.50 5.61
N TRP A 87 -1.38 -5.97 4.69
CA TRP A 87 -1.65 -5.93 3.25
C TRP A 87 -2.77 -6.89 2.80
N PHE A 88 -3.09 -7.87 3.64
CA PHE A 88 -4.11 -8.88 3.42
C PHE A 88 -5.30 -8.71 4.38
N THR A 89 -5.33 -7.62 5.15
CA THR A 89 -6.41 -7.34 6.10
C THR A 89 -7.35 -6.33 5.48
N ASN A 90 -8.64 -6.68 5.35
CA ASN A 90 -9.65 -5.81 4.74
C ASN A 90 -9.91 -4.56 5.59
N GLU A 91 -10.66 -3.59 5.07
CA GLU A 91 -10.97 -2.33 5.77
C GLU A 91 -11.71 -2.49 7.11
N GLU A 92 -12.39 -3.63 7.31
CA GLU A 92 -13.10 -4.01 8.54
C GLU A 92 -12.16 -4.56 9.61
N GLY A 93 -10.97 -5.03 9.22
CA GLY A 93 -9.94 -5.59 10.09
C GLY A 93 -9.83 -7.11 10.02
N ASP A 94 -10.51 -7.76 9.07
CA ASP A 94 -10.44 -9.21 8.89
C ASP A 94 -9.31 -9.60 7.93
N LEU A 95 -8.47 -10.51 8.39
CA LEU A 95 -7.40 -11.09 7.58
C LEU A 95 -7.99 -12.06 6.54
N LEU A 96 -7.66 -11.84 5.26
CA LEU A 96 -7.96 -12.74 4.16
C LEU A 96 -7.04 -13.98 4.25
N ASN A 97 -7.34 -14.89 5.18
CA ASN A 97 -6.48 -16.02 5.53
C ASN A 97 -6.07 -16.85 4.29
N ASP A 98 -7.01 -17.24 3.43
CA ASP A 98 -6.71 -18.04 2.24
C ASP A 98 -5.72 -17.36 1.27
N THR A 99 -5.77 -16.02 1.17
CA THR A 99 -4.86 -15.25 0.32
C THR A 99 -3.51 -15.10 0.98
N TYR A 100 -3.49 -14.82 2.30
CA TYR A 100 -2.25 -14.69 3.05
C TYR A 100 -1.48 -16.02 3.15
N GLU A 101 -2.16 -17.13 3.38
CA GLU A 101 -1.56 -18.45 3.44
C GLU A 101 -0.95 -18.86 2.09
N ARG A 102 -1.66 -18.62 0.97
CA ARG A 102 -1.12 -18.83 -0.38
C ARG A 102 0.11 -17.97 -0.64
N TYR A 103 0.06 -16.70 -0.27
CA TYR A 103 1.22 -15.81 -0.37
C TYR A 103 2.44 -16.33 0.40
N ILE A 104 2.26 -16.77 1.65
CA ILE A 104 3.36 -17.27 2.47
C ILE A 104 3.93 -18.59 1.93
N LYS A 105 3.06 -19.48 1.45
CA LYS A 105 3.44 -20.83 1.02
C LYS A 105 3.98 -20.89 -0.41
N GLU A 106 3.36 -20.15 -1.32
CA GLU A 106 3.55 -20.27 -2.76
C GLU A 106 4.14 -18.99 -3.38
N GLY A 107 4.11 -17.87 -2.66
CA GLY A 107 4.55 -16.57 -3.17
C GLY A 107 3.55 -15.92 -4.12
N GLU A 108 2.39 -16.55 -4.35
CA GLU A 108 1.33 -16.01 -5.19
C GLU A 108 0.61 -14.85 -4.49
N ILE A 109 0.53 -13.70 -5.16
CA ILE A 109 -0.16 -12.52 -4.67
C ILE A 109 -1.17 -12.04 -5.70
N HIS A 110 -2.44 -12.22 -5.37
CA HIS A 110 -3.55 -11.74 -6.18
C HIS A 110 -4.50 -10.94 -5.27
N LEU A 111 -4.57 -9.63 -5.49
CA LEU A 111 -5.33 -8.71 -4.64
C LEU A 111 -6.19 -7.79 -5.51
N GLU A 112 -7.24 -7.26 -4.90
CA GLU A 112 -8.06 -6.20 -5.49
C GLU A 112 -7.52 -4.83 -5.08
N TRP A 113 -7.71 -3.83 -5.94
CA TRP A 113 -7.40 -2.42 -5.66
C TRP A 113 -8.52 -1.52 -6.18
N ASP A 114 -8.64 -0.34 -5.59
CA ASP A 114 -9.57 0.71 -6.00
C ASP A 114 -8.90 2.08 -6.21
N CYS A 115 -7.61 2.18 -5.91
CA CYS A 115 -6.83 3.38 -6.13
C CYS A 115 -5.37 3.08 -6.52
N VAL A 116 -4.73 4.10 -7.10
CA VAL A 116 -3.34 4.08 -7.53
C VAL A 116 -2.63 5.38 -7.16
N PRO A 117 -1.34 5.32 -6.77
CA PRO A 117 -0.49 6.49 -6.64
C PRO A 117 0.02 6.95 -8.02
N ILE A 118 -0.16 8.23 -8.32
CA ILE A 118 0.43 8.89 -9.49
C ILE A 118 1.50 9.86 -8.99
N MET A 119 2.76 9.58 -9.30
CA MET A 119 3.84 10.52 -9.02
C MET A 119 3.72 11.72 -9.96
N THR A 120 3.67 12.93 -9.38
CA THR A 120 3.75 14.15 -10.18
C THR A 120 5.23 14.49 -10.38
N THR A 121 5.68 14.51 -11.62
CA THR A 121 6.91 15.21 -12.00
C THR A 121 6.56 16.69 -12.10
N ASP A 122 7.05 17.49 -11.17
CA ASP A 122 7.07 18.95 -11.35
C ASP A 122 8.05 19.33 -12.48
#